data_AF-A0A7J5V0A0-F1
#
_entry.id   AF-A0A7J5V0A0-F1
#
_cell.length_a   1.000
_cell.length_b   1.000
_cell.length_c   1.000
_cell.angle_alpha   90.00
_cell.angle_beta   90.00
_cell.angle_gamma   90.00
#
_symmetry.space_group_name_H-M   'P 1'
#
loop_
_entity.id
_entity.type
_entity.pdbx_description
1 polymer ?
#
loop_
_entity_poly.entity_id
_entity_poly.type
_entity_poly.pdbx_seq_one_letter_code
_entity_poly.pdbx_strand_id
1 'polypeptide(L)'
;MSPKPGDIFFVILILQPDRILLILPAFIPMSNKILLPTAYFPPILWIALAVQSEETWLEYFETFPKQTIRNRCFILSANGPLLLSVPVVRTNGNHSKTVEMQLAKNEQWQNKHFRAIMSAYSKSPYFYFYSHHFEAFYQSRFDSLIEVNLAAIDVLKKILKTTTFFIPTNDWQKDGNNLIDFRSYFDTVPDQHQEVVKPYLQVFSDRFPFNPDLSVLDLIFNEGPSSLSYLKNLDLQPILDKQSLHGSYSATSF
;
A
#
# COMPACT_ATOMS: atom_id res chain seq x y z
N MET A 1 -26.79 2.51 -21.31
CA MET A 1 -26.03 1.53 -20.52
C MET A 1 -25.42 2.27 -19.35
N SER A 2 -25.79 1.91 -18.14
CA SER A 2 -25.16 2.46 -16.94
C SER A 2 -23.69 2.03 -16.91
N PRO A 3 -22.77 2.93 -16.55
CA PRO A 3 -21.36 2.61 -16.38
C PRO A 3 -21.16 1.50 -15.33
N LYS A 4 -20.23 0.55 -15.56
CA LYS A 4 -19.86 -0.47 -14.57
C LYS A 4 -18.68 0.05 -13.71
N PRO A 5 -18.55 -0.39 -12.45
CA PRO A 5 -17.38 -0.08 -11.63
C PRO A 5 -16.08 -0.56 -12.31
N GLY A 6 -15.06 0.29 -12.36
CA GLY A 6 -13.75 -0.01 -12.99
C GLY A 6 -13.56 0.51 -14.43
N ASP A 7 -14.62 1.00 -15.07
CA ASP A 7 -14.52 1.61 -16.41
C ASP A 7 -13.93 3.04 -16.32
N ILE A 8 -12.97 3.35 -17.20
CA ILE A 8 -12.47 4.72 -17.39
C ILE A 8 -13.53 5.51 -18.19
N PHE A 9 -14.20 6.45 -17.53
CA PHE A 9 -15.12 7.36 -18.22
C PHE A 9 -14.46 8.70 -18.49
N PHE A 10 -14.80 9.24 -19.65
CA PHE A 10 -14.47 10.60 -20.03
C PHE A 10 -15.63 11.52 -19.63
N VAL A 11 -15.45 12.30 -18.57
CA VAL A 11 -16.46 13.29 -18.15
C VAL A 11 -16.31 14.51 -19.05
N ILE A 12 -17.33 14.78 -19.87
CA ILE A 12 -17.39 15.97 -20.71
C ILE A 12 -17.93 17.13 -19.86
N LEU A 13 -17.05 18.03 -19.42
CA LEU A 13 -17.43 19.33 -18.88
C LEU A 13 -17.54 20.33 -20.03
N ILE A 14 -18.78 20.71 -20.38
CA ILE A 14 -19.04 21.75 -21.38
C ILE A 14 -18.88 23.12 -20.70
N LEU A 15 -17.77 23.81 -20.95
CA LEU A 15 -17.57 25.21 -20.53
C LEU A 15 -17.62 26.14 -21.75
N GLN A 16 -18.84 26.53 -22.14
CA GLN A 16 -19.13 27.58 -23.13
C GLN A 16 -18.49 27.41 -24.54
N PRO A 17 -18.95 28.16 -25.56
CA PRO A 17 -18.77 27.76 -26.96
C PRO A 17 -17.32 27.70 -27.51
N ASP A 18 -16.31 28.22 -26.80
CA ASP A 18 -15.00 28.51 -27.41
C ASP A 18 -13.77 27.89 -26.70
N ARG A 19 -13.89 26.77 -25.97
CA ARG A 19 -12.71 26.11 -25.35
C ARG A 19 -12.58 24.61 -25.63
N ILE A 20 -11.33 24.22 -25.87
CA ILE A 20 -10.83 22.86 -26.12
C ILE A 20 -11.40 21.85 -25.12
N LEU A 21 -11.90 20.73 -25.65
CA LEU A 21 -12.41 19.58 -24.89
C LEU A 21 -11.25 18.92 -24.13
N LEU A 22 -11.07 19.24 -22.85
CA LEU A 22 -10.19 18.47 -21.96
C LEU A 22 -10.95 17.25 -21.48
N ILE A 23 -10.77 16.15 -22.22
CA ILE A 23 -11.23 14.84 -21.82
C ILE A 23 -10.33 14.35 -20.67
N LEU A 24 -10.75 14.55 -19.42
CA LEU A 24 -10.07 13.98 -18.25
C LEU A 24 -10.69 12.62 -17.92
N PRO A 25 -9.89 11.56 -17.73
CA PRO A 25 -10.40 10.31 -17.19
C PRO A 25 -10.90 10.55 -15.77
N ALA A 26 -12.21 10.44 -15.56
CA ALA A 26 -12.79 10.43 -14.24
C ALA A 26 -12.70 9.01 -13.69
N PHE A 27 -11.83 8.83 -12.70
CA PHE A 27 -11.75 7.60 -11.94
C PHE A 27 -12.97 7.50 -11.01
N ILE A 28 -13.85 6.55 -11.24
CA ILE A 28 -14.94 6.21 -10.32
C ILE A 28 -14.38 5.16 -9.34
N PRO A 29 -14.23 5.47 -8.05
CA PRO A 29 -13.84 4.45 -7.07
C PRO A 29 -14.86 3.32 -7.08
N MET A 30 -14.38 2.08 -6.92
CA MET A 30 -15.27 0.94 -6.70
C MET A 30 -16.07 1.18 -5.42
N SER A 31 -17.34 0.78 -5.39
CA SER A 31 -18.25 0.96 -4.22
C SER A 31 -17.92 0.04 -3.03
N ASN A 32 -16.67 -0.39 -2.92
CA ASN A 32 -16.22 -1.34 -1.92
C ASN A 32 -15.64 -0.58 -0.72
N LYS A 33 -16.02 -1.03 0.47
CA LYS A 33 -15.39 -0.64 1.72
C LYS A 33 -14.46 -1.76 2.15
N ILE A 34 -13.21 -1.43 2.43
CA ILE A 34 -12.19 -2.43 2.72
C ILE A 34 -11.56 -2.20 4.08
N LEU A 35 -11.14 -3.29 4.74
CA LEU A 35 -10.33 -3.26 5.95
C LEU A 35 -8.93 -3.75 5.62
N LEU A 36 -7.95 -2.85 5.67
CA LEU A 36 -6.54 -3.17 5.48
C LEU A 36 -5.83 -3.25 6.83
N PRO A 37 -4.77 -4.06 6.92
CA PRO A 37 -3.86 -3.94 8.05
C PRO A 37 -3.03 -2.66 7.92
N THR A 38 -2.48 -2.19 9.04
CA THR A 38 -1.39 -1.21 8.98
C THR A 38 -0.18 -1.79 8.26
N ALA A 39 0.61 -0.93 7.60
CA ALA A 39 1.72 -1.38 6.78
C ALA A 39 2.87 -0.38 6.75
N TYR A 40 4.11 -0.88 6.78
CA TYR A 40 5.31 -0.07 6.61
C TYR A 40 5.73 -0.09 5.14
N PHE A 41 5.65 1.07 4.47
CA PHE A 41 5.85 1.19 3.01
C PHE A 41 5.22 0.01 2.24
N PRO A 42 3.88 -0.07 2.24
CA PRO A 42 3.12 -1.24 1.78
C PRO A 42 3.48 -1.74 0.38
N PRO A 43 3.15 -3.00 0.05
CA PRO A 43 3.28 -3.52 -1.30
C PRO A 43 2.35 -2.78 -2.27
N ILE A 44 2.66 -2.87 -3.57
CA ILE A 44 1.92 -2.18 -4.65
C ILE A 44 0.41 -2.44 -4.57
N LEU A 45 0.02 -3.70 -4.38
CA LEU A 45 -1.37 -4.12 -4.35
C LEU A 45 -2.17 -3.55 -3.17
N TRP A 46 -1.53 -3.38 -2.01
CA TRP A 46 -2.17 -2.75 -0.84
C TRP A 46 -2.56 -1.30 -1.16
N ILE A 47 -1.67 -0.56 -1.84
CA ILE A 47 -1.97 0.81 -2.25
C ILE A 47 -3.02 0.83 -3.37
N ALA A 48 -2.96 -0.10 -4.32
CA ALA A 48 -3.96 -0.22 -5.37
C ALA A 48 -5.37 -0.41 -4.79
N LEU A 49 -5.52 -1.33 -3.84
CA LEU A 49 -6.78 -1.53 -3.10
C LEU A 49 -7.23 -0.24 -2.41
N ALA A 50 -6.33 0.44 -1.70
CA ALA A 50 -6.67 1.67 -0.99
C ALA A 50 -7.10 2.83 -1.92
N VAL A 51 -6.40 3.04 -3.05
CA VAL A 51 -6.70 4.17 -3.96
C VAL A 51 -7.91 3.92 -4.85
N GLN A 52 -8.34 2.67 -4.98
CA GLN A 52 -9.49 2.30 -5.80
C GLN A 52 -10.78 2.03 -5.02
N SER A 53 -10.72 1.92 -3.68
CA SER A 53 -11.89 1.68 -2.83
C SER A 53 -12.61 2.97 -2.46
N GLU A 54 -13.91 2.87 -2.15
CA GLU A 54 -14.73 3.98 -1.66
C GLU A 54 -14.28 4.42 -0.26
N GLU A 55 -14.09 3.44 0.63
CA GLU A 55 -13.59 3.66 1.98
C GLU A 55 -12.48 2.67 2.31
N THR A 56 -11.40 3.18 2.90
CA THR A 56 -10.27 2.36 3.37
C THR A 56 -10.12 2.48 4.88
N TRP A 57 -10.38 1.39 5.57
CA TRP A 57 -10.20 1.29 7.01
C TRP A 57 -8.84 0.67 7.33
N LEU A 58 -8.20 1.12 8.41
CA LEU A 58 -6.93 0.59 8.91
C LEU A 58 -7.13 -0.08 10.27
N GLU A 59 -6.88 -1.38 10.35
CA GLU A 59 -7.00 -2.13 11.60
C GLU A 59 -5.84 -1.84 12.55
N TYR A 60 -6.16 -1.23 13.70
CA TYR A 60 -5.20 -0.86 14.75
C TYR A 60 -5.21 -1.84 15.94
N PHE A 61 -6.34 -2.53 16.16
CA PHE A 61 -6.61 -3.28 17.39
C PHE A 61 -6.44 -4.78 17.24
N GLU A 62 -5.94 -5.26 16.09
CA GLU A 62 -5.54 -6.66 15.90
C GLU A 62 -4.44 -7.07 16.86
N THR A 63 -4.40 -8.34 17.25
CA THR A 63 -3.23 -8.88 17.93
C THR A 63 -2.06 -8.90 16.95
N PHE A 64 -0.95 -8.26 17.29
CA PHE A 64 0.13 -7.98 16.35
C PHE A 64 0.69 -9.27 15.69
N PRO A 65 0.47 -9.47 14.38
CA PRO A 65 0.92 -10.67 13.69
C PRO A 65 2.40 -10.55 13.34
N LYS A 66 3.19 -11.59 13.63
CA LYS A 66 4.63 -11.60 13.37
C LYS A 66 4.91 -11.78 11.89
N GLN A 67 6.04 -11.22 11.43
CA GLN A 67 6.59 -11.46 10.09
C GLN A 67 5.72 -10.94 8.94
N THR A 68 4.95 -9.89 9.19
CA THR A 68 3.96 -9.35 8.26
C THR A 68 4.35 -7.97 7.76
N ILE A 69 3.57 -7.45 6.80
CA ILE A 69 3.77 -6.10 6.23
C ILE A 69 3.59 -4.95 7.25
N ARG A 70 3.04 -5.23 8.44
CA ARG A 70 2.84 -4.23 9.51
C ARG A 70 4.14 -3.52 9.85
N ASN A 71 5.25 -4.26 9.92
CA ASN A 71 6.57 -3.73 10.22
C ASN A 71 7.64 -4.13 9.23
N ARG A 72 7.28 -4.69 8.07
CA ARG A 72 8.24 -5.18 7.07
C ARG A 72 7.81 -4.79 5.66
N CYS A 73 8.80 -4.60 4.79
CA CYS A 73 8.58 -4.48 3.36
C CYS A 73 9.75 -5.07 2.57
N PHE A 74 9.51 -5.43 1.32
CA PHE A 74 10.56 -5.84 0.40
C PHE A 74 10.87 -4.72 -0.59
N ILE A 75 12.16 -4.52 -0.88
CA ILE A 75 12.64 -3.67 -1.97
C ILE A 75 13.53 -4.51 -2.89
N LEU A 76 13.77 -4.05 -4.12
CA LEU A 76 14.69 -4.74 -5.03
C LEU A 76 16.08 -4.13 -4.91
N SER A 77 17.07 -4.94 -4.51
CA SER A 77 18.48 -4.53 -4.45
C SER A 77 19.29 -5.15 -5.59
N ALA A 78 20.55 -4.73 -5.74
CA ALA A 78 21.46 -5.33 -6.71
C ALA A 78 21.69 -6.84 -6.49
N ASN A 79 21.40 -7.35 -5.29
CA ASN A 79 21.50 -8.76 -4.92
C ASN A 79 20.13 -9.47 -4.87
N GLY A 80 19.08 -8.85 -5.44
CA GLY A 80 17.72 -9.37 -5.44
C GLY A 80 16.85 -8.76 -4.33
N PRO A 81 15.66 -9.34 -4.07
CA PRO A 81 14.73 -8.85 -3.06
C PRO A 81 15.37 -8.76 -1.68
N LEU A 82 15.26 -7.59 -1.05
CA LEU A 82 15.81 -7.27 0.26
C LEU A 82 14.68 -6.94 1.23
N LEU A 83 14.62 -7.67 2.33
CA LEU A 83 13.67 -7.42 3.43
C LEU A 83 14.18 -6.27 4.31
N LEU A 84 13.34 -5.26 4.47
CA LEU A 84 13.50 -4.22 5.49
C LEU A 84 12.52 -4.50 6.64
N SER A 85 12.97 -4.36 7.89
CA SER A 85 12.15 -4.66 9.07
C SER A 85 12.33 -3.58 10.13
N VAL A 86 11.24 -2.88 10.44
CA VAL A 86 11.17 -1.95 11.57
C VAL A 86 11.18 -2.79 12.86
N PRO A 87 12.17 -2.61 13.74
CA PRO A 87 12.29 -3.39 14.96
C PRO A 87 11.29 -2.87 16.00
N VAL A 88 10.49 -3.80 16.54
CA VAL A 88 9.38 -3.48 17.46
C VAL A 88 9.42 -4.35 18.70
N VAL A 89 8.92 -3.81 19.81
CA VAL A 89 8.82 -4.45 21.12
C VAL A 89 7.35 -4.61 21.49
N ARG A 90 7.04 -5.78 22.05
CA ARG A 90 5.71 -6.15 22.54
C ARG A 90 5.57 -5.69 23.99
N THR A 91 4.62 -4.82 24.26
CA THR A 91 4.31 -4.32 25.61
C THR A 91 3.63 -5.38 26.48
N ASN A 92 2.73 -6.18 25.88
CA ASN A 92 1.91 -7.20 26.55
C ASN A 92 2.19 -8.62 26.04
N GLY A 93 3.45 -8.90 25.64
CA GLY A 93 3.83 -10.22 25.12
C GLY A 93 3.04 -10.61 23.86
N ASN A 94 2.63 -11.87 23.74
CA ASN A 94 1.96 -12.38 22.54
C ASN A 94 0.57 -11.80 22.26
N HIS A 95 -0.05 -11.15 23.24
CA HIS A 95 -1.37 -10.53 23.12
C HIS A 95 -1.31 -9.02 22.84
N SER A 96 -0.11 -8.46 22.64
CA SER A 96 0.04 -7.04 22.32
C SER A 96 -0.74 -6.71 21.06
N LYS A 97 -1.58 -5.68 21.13
CA LYS A 97 -2.29 -5.17 19.95
C LYS A 97 -1.33 -4.38 19.07
N THR A 98 -1.61 -4.28 17.78
CA THR A 98 -0.78 -3.50 16.84
C THR A 98 -0.60 -2.05 17.28
N VAL A 99 -1.66 -1.42 17.79
CA VAL A 99 -1.62 -0.05 18.35
C VAL A 99 -0.71 0.10 19.58
N GLU A 100 -0.42 -0.99 20.29
CA GLU A 100 0.43 -1.00 21.49
C GLU A 100 1.92 -1.23 21.16
N MET A 101 2.25 -1.49 19.89
CA MET A 101 3.61 -1.83 19.49
C MET A 101 4.54 -0.62 19.53
N GLN A 102 5.60 -0.73 20.32
CA GLN A 102 6.62 0.30 20.47
C GLN A 102 7.85 -0.03 19.62
N LEU A 103 8.63 0.99 19.26
CA LEU A 103 9.90 0.76 18.57
C LEU A 103 10.98 0.24 19.53
N ALA A 104 11.84 -0.66 19.03
CA ALA A 104 12.99 -1.11 19.80
C ALA A 104 13.99 0.04 20.01
N LYS A 105 14.45 0.22 21.25
CA LYS A 105 15.45 1.22 21.60
C LYS A 105 16.83 0.84 21.05
N ASN A 106 17.65 1.83 20.75
CA ASN A 106 19.05 1.69 20.31
C ASN A 106 19.26 0.99 18.95
N GLU A 107 18.20 0.79 18.17
CA GLU A 107 18.30 0.26 16.81
C GLU A 107 18.44 1.38 15.77
N GLN A 108 19.47 1.30 14.93
CA GLN A 108 19.70 2.28 13.84
C GLN A 108 18.96 1.90 12.55
N TRP A 109 17.71 1.43 12.66
CA TRP A 109 16.96 0.88 11.53
C TRP A 109 16.68 1.93 10.46
N GLN A 110 16.39 3.19 10.83
CA GLN A 110 16.11 4.27 9.88
C GLN A 110 17.31 4.51 8.96
N ASN A 111 18.51 4.64 9.53
CA ASN A 111 19.76 4.80 8.78
C ASN A 111 20.04 3.60 7.87
N LYS A 112 19.83 2.38 8.37
CA LYS A 112 20.02 1.14 7.59
C LYS A 112 19.06 1.09 6.40
N HIS A 113 17.77 1.35 6.63
CA HIS A 113 16.73 1.31 5.61
C HIS A 113 16.94 2.40 4.56
N PHE A 114 17.23 3.64 4.98
CA PHE A 114 17.46 4.73 4.03
C PHE A 114 18.66 4.46 3.13
N ARG A 115 19.78 3.99 3.69
CA ARG A 115 20.95 3.57 2.90
C ARG A 115 20.64 2.44 1.92
N ALA A 116 19.85 1.45 2.34
CA ALA A 116 19.42 0.37 1.47
C ALA A 116 18.58 0.89 0.29
N ILE A 117 17.63 1.80 0.54
CA ILE A 117 16.80 2.43 -0.49
C ILE A 117 17.65 3.27 -1.46
N MET A 118 18.58 4.07 -0.95
CA MET A 118 19.49 4.84 -1.81
C MET A 118 20.33 3.92 -2.71
N SER A 119 20.89 2.85 -2.15
CA SER A 119 21.69 1.89 -2.90
C SER A 119 20.86 1.13 -3.94
N ALA A 120 19.61 0.81 -3.63
CA ALA A 120 18.70 0.09 -4.52
C ALA A 120 18.25 0.95 -5.70
N TYR A 121 17.82 2.19 -5.43
CA TYR A 121 17.04 2.97 -6.38
C TYR A 121 17.75 4.22 -6.93
N SER A 122 18.98 4.53 -6.52
CA SER A 122 19.71 5.72 -7.05
C SER A 122 19.88 5.76 -8.58
N LYS A 123 19.74 4.61 -9.26
CA LYS A 123 19.75 4.49 -10.73
C LYS A 123 18.36 4.49 -11.37
N SER A 124 17.29 4.45 -10.58
CA SER A 124 15.92 4.52 -11.07
C SER A 124 15.61 5.92 -11.62
N PRO A 125 14.79 6.03 -12.69
CA PRO A 125 14.51 7.31 -13.36
C PRO A 125 14.04 8.43 -12.44
N TYR A 126 13.24 8.12 -11.41
CA TYR A 126 12.59 9.12 -10.57
C TYR A 126 13.14 9.24 -9.15
N PHE A 127 14.23 8.54 -8.81
CA PHE A 127 14.75 8.53 -7.45
C PHE A 127 15.05 9.92 -6.90
N TYR A 128 15.83 10.73 -7.62
CA TYR A 128 16.24 12.06 -7.13
C TYR A 128 15.06 13.02 -6.99
N PHE A 129 13.96 12.83 -7.74
CA PHE A 129 12.76 13.66 -7.61
C PHE A 129 12.04 13.43 -6.29
N TYR A 130 12.05 12.20 -5.75
CA TYR A 130 11.26 11.84 -4.56
C TYR A 130 12.10 11.53 -3.31
N SER A 131 13.40 11.28 -3.46
CA SER A 131 14.31 10.86 -2.37
C SER A 131 14.24 11.76 -1.12
N HIS A 132 14.10 13.08 -1.31
CA HIS A 132 14.00 14.06 -0.22
C HIS A 132 12.79 13.83 0.70
N HIS A 133 11.66 13.33 0.19
CA HIS A 133 10.50 12.99 1.03
C HIS A 133 10.81 11.82 1.96
N PHE A 134 11.57 10.83 1.48
CA PHE A 134 11.98 9.68 2.27
C PHE A 134 13.08 10.04 3.26
N GLU A 135 14.01 10.90 2.88
CA GLU A 135 15.02 11.43 3.80
C GLU A 135 14.37 12.08 5.03
N ALA A 136 13.40 12.99 4.82
CA ALA A 136 12.68 13.64 5.90
C ALA A 136 11.94 12.63 6.80
N PHE A 137 11.35 11.59 6.22
CA PHE A 137 10.73 10.50 6.98
C PHE A 137 11.76 9.75 7.84
N TYR A 138 12.91 9.38 7.29
CA TYR A 138 13.94 8.64 8.02
C TYR A 138 14.73 9.48 9.03
N GLN A 139 14.66 10.81 8.94
CA GLN A 139 15.20 11.74 9.95
C GLN A 139 14.20 12.06 11.07
N SER A 140 12.92 11.74 10.89
CA SER A 140 11.88 11.98 11.90
C SER A 140 12.03 11.04 13.09
N ARG A 141 11.60 11.48 14.27
CA ARG A 141 11.52 10.62 15.45
C ARG A 141 10.14 9.97 15.52
N PHE A 142 10.13 8.68 15.84
CA PHE A 142 8.93 7.89 16.08
C PHE A 142 9.08 7.10 17.38
N ASP A 143 8.01 6.99 18.15
CA ASP A 143 7.97 6.22 19.39
C ASP A 143 7.16 4.91 19.24
N SER A 144 6.23 4.86 18.28
CA SER A 144 5.35 3.70 18.03
C SER A 144 5.37 3.21 16.58
N LEU A 145 4.94 1.95 16.36
CA LEU A 145 4.80 1.39 15.01
C LEU A 145 3.71 2.11 14.20
N ILE A 146 2.60 2.49 14.85
CA ILE A 146 1.50 3.21 14.19
C ILE A 146 1.98 4.56 13.63
N GLU A 147 2.77 5.30 14.38
CA GLU A 147 3.36 6.57 13.89
C GLU A 147 4.21 6.34 12.63
N VAL A 148 5.04 5.28 12.62
CA VAL A 148 5.84 4.90 11.45
C VAL A 148 4.95 4.58 10.24
N ASN A 149 3.90 3.78 10.44
CA ASN A 149 3.00 3.40 9.34
C ASN A 149 2.23 4.60 8.78
N LEU A 150 1.68 5.44 9.66
CA LEU A 150 0.96 6.65 9.27
C LEU A 150 1.86 7.63 8.51
N ALA A 151 3.05 7.91 9.03
CA ALA A 151 3.99 8.80 8.37
C ALA A 151 4.45 8.24 7.01
N ALA A 152 4.60 6.92 6.87
CA ALA A 152 4.92 6.30 5.60
C ALA A 152 3.76 6.47 4.60
N ILE A 153 2.52 6.22 5.01
CA ILE A 153 1.33 6.43 4.18
C ILE A 153 1.20 7.91 3.76
N ASP A 154 1.47 8.85 4.67
CA ASP A 154 1.41 10.28 4.36
C ASP A 154 2.45 10.71 3.32
N VAL A 155 3.67 10.15 3.37
CA VAL A 155 4.68 10.35 2.30
C VAL A 155 4.14 9.84 0.96
N LEU A 156 3.58 8.63 0.95
CA LEU A 156 3.03 8.03 -0.27
C LEU A 156 1.86 8.85 -0.83
N LYS A 157 0.96 9.33 0.02
CA LYS A 157 -0.16 10.20 -0.39
C LYS A 157 0.32 11.48 -1.05
N LYS A 158 1.36 12.12 -0.48
CA LYS A 158 1.95 13.35 -1.05
C LYS A 158 2.57 13.11 -2.42
N ILE A 159 3.33 12.03 -2.58
CA ILE A 159 4.00 11.67 -3.83
C ILE A 159 2.97 11.29 -4.91
N LEU A 160 2.03 10.41 -4.56
CA LEU A 160 1.00 9.92 -5.48
C LEU A 160 -0.09 10.97 -5.74
N LYS A 161 -0.13 12.07 -4.96
CA LYS A 161 -1.15 13.11 -5.03
C LYS A 161 -2.58 12.56 -4.93
N THR A 162 -2.77 11.53 -4.11
CA THR A 162 -4.10 10.94 -3.88
C THR A 162 -4.82 11.60 -2.71
N THR A 163 -6.14 11.73 -2.82
CA THR A 163 -7.03 12.20 -1.75
C THR A 163 -7.59 11.06 -0.90
N THR A 164 -7.10 9.82 -1.09
CA THR A 164 -7.54 8.65 -0.31
C THR A 164 -7.54 8.95 1.19
N PHE A 165 -8.69 8.75 1.80
CA PHE A 165 -8.88 8.89 3.23
C PHE A 165 -8.72 7.52 3.90
N PHE A 166 -7.99 7.50 5.02
CA PHE A 166 -7.74 6.29 5.80
C PHE A 166 -8.43 6.43 7.15
N ILE A 167 -9.34 5.51 7.46
CA ILE A 167 -10.13 5.54 8.68
C ILE A 167 -9.50 4.56 9.68
N PRO A 168 -8.86 5.02 10.76
CA PRO A 168 -8.36 4.10 11.78
C PRO A 168 -9.54 3.45 12.51
N THR A 169 -9.43 2.16 12.81
CA THR A 169 -10.40 1.50 13.70
C THR A 169 -10.27 2.06 15.12
N ASN A 170 -11.36 2.01 15.89
CA ASN A 170 -11.39 2.44 17.30
C ASN A 170 -11.51 1.27 18.29
N ASP A 171 -11.79 0.08 17.78
CA ASP A 171 -11.71 -1.21 18.47
C ASP A 171 -11.49 -2.31 17.41
N TRP A 172 -11.24 -3.54 17.86
CA TRP A 172 -11.11 -4.70 17.00
C TRP A 172 -12.37 -4.90 16.15
N GLN A 173 -12.20 -4.89 14.83
CA GLN A 173 -13.31 -5.12 13.92
C GLN A 173 -13.57 -6.62 13.79
N LYS A 174 -14.72 -7.07 14.29
CA LYS A 174 -15.23 -8.42 14.00
C LYS A 174 -15.88 -8.44 12.61
N ASP A 175 -15.88 -9.61 11.99
CA ASP A 175 -16.57 -9.85 10.72
C ASP A 175 -18.03 -9.39 10.84
N GLY A 176 -18.48 -8.47 9.97
CA GLY A 176 -19.86 -7.95 10.01
C GLY A 176 -20.07 -6.48 9.66
N ASN A 177 -19.02 -5.65 9.55
CA ASN A 177 -19.16 -4.22 9.24
C ASN A 177 -19.28 -3.88 7.74
N ASN A 178 -19.71 -4.83 6.90
CA ASN A 178 -19.71 -4.69 5.43
C ASN A 178 -18.35 -4.26 4.85
N LEU A 179 -17.26 -4.62 5.54
CA LEU A 179 -15.89 -4.39 5.07
C LEU A 179 -15.37 -5.69 4.44
N ILE A 180 -14.77 -5.59 3.26
CA ILE A 180 -13.98 -6.69 2.70
C ILE A 180 -12.66 -6.73 3.46
N ASP A 181 -12.41 -7.83 4.18
CA ASP A 181 -11.25 -7.96 5.07
C ASP A 181 -9.99 -8.43 4.33
N PHE A 182 -8.95 -7.61 4.37
CA PHE A 182 -7.65 -7.87 3.77
C PHE A 182 -6.52 -8.04 4.81
N ARG A 183 -6.82 -8.11 6.11
CA ARG A 183 -5.81 -8.19 7.18
C ARG A 183 -4.83 -9.34 6.97
N SER A 184 -5.32 -10.53 6.65
CA SER A 184 -4.48 -11.72 6.46
C SER A 184 -4.06 -11.94 5.00
N TYR A 185 -4.54 -11.12 4.07
CA TYR A 185 -4.33 -11.32 2.63
C TYR A 185 -2.84 -11.29 2.28
N PHE A 186 -2.13 -10.29 2.80
CA PHE A 186 -0.71 -10.07 2.55
C PHE A 186 0.23 -10.97 3.37
N ASP A 187 -0.33 -11.85 4.20
CA ASP A 187 0.44 -12.78 5.02
C ASP A 187 0.64 -14.13 4.30
N THR A 188 0.05 -14.31 3.11
CA THR A 188 0.08 -15.55 2.31
C THR A 188 0.66 -15.37 0.90
N VAL A 189 0.76 -16.48 0.16
CA VAL A 189 1.71 -16.78 -0.94
C VAL A 189 1.81 -15.72 -2.07
N PRO A 190 3.05 -15.36 -2.50
CA PRO A 190 3.38 -14.47 -3.64
C PRO A 190 2.59 -14.63 -4.94
N ASP A 191 2.21 -15.86 -5.31
CA ASP A 191 1.66 -16.15 -6.64
C ASP A 191 0.34 -15.42 -6.94
N GLN A 192 -0.45 -15.06 -5.92
CA GLN A 192 -1.73 -14.39 -6.12
C GLN A 192 -1.59 -12.94 -6.62
N HIS A 193 -0.44 -12.31 -6.43
CA HIS A 193 -0.23 -10.93 -6.84
C HIS A 193 0.22 -10.82 -8.30
N GLN A 194 0.82 -11.87 -8.88
CA GLN A 194 1.30 -11.87 -10.27
C GLN A 194 0.15 -11.72 -11.28
N GLU A 195 -1.03 -12.26 -10.97
CA GLU A 195 -2.20 -12.17 -11.86
C GLU A 195 -2.77 -10.74 -11.95
N VAL A 196 -2.54 -9.92 -10.91
CA VAL A 196 -3.13 -8.57 -10.81
C VAL A 196 -2.10 -7.47 -11.05
N VAL A 197 -0.91 -7.58 -10.48
CA VAL A 197 0.16 -6.57 -10.58
C VAL A 197 0.88 -6.73 -11.91
N LYS A 198 0.54 -5.87 -12.87
CA LYS A 198 1.08 -5.91 -14.24
C LYS A 198 2.57 -5.49 -14.28
N PRO A 199 3.45 -6.18 -15.04
CA PRO A 199 4.86 -5.81 -15.10
C PRO A 199 5.11 -4.36 -15.58
N TYR A 200 6.11 -3.73 -14.97
CA TYR A 200 6.74 -2.47 -15.41
C TYR A 200 8.26 -2.61 -15.34
N LEU A 201 9.01 -1.61 -15.84
CA LEU A 201 10.47 -1.68 -15.88
C LEU A 201 11.08 -1.43 -14.49
N GLN A 202 11.42 -2.52 -13.79
CA GLN A 202 12.13 -2.44 -12.51
C GLN A 202 13.62 -2.17 -12.73
N VAL A 203 14.26 -1.44 -11.80
CA VAL A 203 15.65 -0.96 -11.92
C VAL A 203 16.70 -2.05 -12.19
N PHE A 204 16.41 -3.30 -11.84
CA PHE A 204 17.29 -4.46 -12.05
C PHE A 204 16.66 -5.52 -12.96
N SER A 205 15.80 -5.10 -13.90
CA SER A 205 15.15 -5.98 -14.89
C SER A 205 16.15 -6.66 -15.84
N ASP A 206 17.39 -6.17 -15.90
CA ASP A 206 18.49 -6.80 -16.62
C ASP A 206 18.99 -8.09 -15.95
N ARG A 207 18.70 -8.27 -14.65
CA ARG A 207 19.23 -9.36 -13.81
C ARG A 207 18.17 -10.21 -13.14
N PHE A 208 17.00 -9.63 -12.84
CA PHE A 208 15.92 -10.31 -12.13
C PHE A 208 14.61 -10.28 -12.92
N PRO A 209 13.78 -11.32 -12.80
CA PRO A 209 12.41 -11.26 -13.30
C PRO A 209 11.61 -10.20 -12.52
N PHE A 210 10.50 -9.77 -13.10
CA PHE A 210 9.58 -8.84 -12.46
C PHE A 210 9.11 -9.40 -11.09
N ASN A 211 9.18 -8.56 -10.06
CA ASN A 211 8.72 -8.90 -8.72
C ASN A 211 7.48 -8.06 -8.34
N PRO A 212 6.28 -8.66 -8.20
CA PRO A 212 5.04 -7.93 -7.89
C PRO A 212 4.89 -7.56 -6.41
N ASP A 213 5.64 -8.21 -5.51
CA ASP A 213 5.46 -8.13 -4.06
C ASP A 213 6.30 -7.05 -3.38
N LEU A 214 6.98 -6.25 -4.20
CA LEU A 214 7.79 -5.16 -3.70
C LEU A 214 6.91 -4.06 -3.11
N SER A 215 7.51 -3.32 -2.20
CA SER A 215 7.00 -2.05 -1.73
C SER A 215 6.66 -1.14 -2.90
N VAL A 216 5.60 -0.36 -2.75
CA VAL A 216 5.20 0.68 -3.72
C VAL A 216 6.31 1.69 -4.01
N LEU A 217 7.35 1.76 -3.17
CA LEU A 217 8.56 2.53 -3.45
C LEU A 217 9.20 2.17 -4.79
N ASP A 218 9.24 0.88 -5.14
CA ASP A 218 9.80 0.41 -6.41
C ASP A 218 9.06 1.06 -7.60
N LEU A 219 7.73 0.98 -7.56
CA LEU A 219 6.86 1.60 -8.54
C LEU A 219 7.06 3.12 -8.60
N ILE A 220 7.15 3.80 -7.46
CA ILE A 220 7.33 5.26 -7.41
C ILE A 220 8.67 5.68 -8.01
N PHE A 221 9.74 4.96 -7.72
CA PHE A 221 11.06 5.33 -8.24
C PHE A 221 11.22 4.99 -9.73
N ASN A 222 10.51 3.98 -10.24
CA ASN A 222 10.60 3.57 -11.64
C ASN A 222 9.58 4.27 -12.55
N GLU A 223 8.33 4.47 -12.10
CA GLU A 223 7.24 5.05 -12.91
C GLU A 223 6.90 6.51 -12.57
N GLY A 224 7.29 6.97 -11.37
CA GLY A 224 7.13 8.36 -10.92
C GLY A 224 5.72 8.94 -11.09
N PRO A 225 5.52 10.00 -11.90
CA PRO A 225 4.19 10.59 -12.10
C PRO A 225 3.13 9.61 -12.60
N SER A 226 3.53 8.53 -13.29
CA SER A 226 2.63 7.51 -13.81
C SER A 226 2.17 6.52 -12.74
N SER A 227 2.80 6.47 -11.55
CA SER A 227 2.52 5.45 -10.53
C SER A 227 1.06 5.44 -10.07
N LEU A 228 0.43 6.61 -9.86
CA LEU A 228 -0.99 6.64 -9.48
C LEU A 228 -1.89 6.08 -10.59
N SER A 229 -1.63 6.45 -11.84
CA SER A 229 -2.39 5.93 -12.98
C SER A 229 -2.21 4.43 -13.13
N TYR A 230 -0.99 3.92 -12.95
CA TYR A 230 -0.71 2.49 -12.94
C TYR A 230 -1.53 1.78 -11.87
N LEU A 231 -1.52 2.28 -10.62
CA LEU A 231 -2.24 1.70 -9.48
C LEU A 231 -3.75 1.64 -9.72
N LYS A 232 -4.32 2.68 -10.35
CA LYS A 232 -5.76 2.78 -10.67
C LYS A 232 -6.20 1.91 -11.85
N ASN A 233 -5.26 1.45 -12.68
CA ASN A 233 -5.52 0.63 -13.86
C ASN A 233 -5.31 -0.88 -13.61
N LEU A 234 -4.98 -1.27 -12.38
CA LEU A 234 -4.95 -2.68 -11.97
C LEU A 234 -6.38 -3.19 -11.82
N ASP A 235 -6.66 -4.35 -12.41
CA ASP A 235 -7.96 -5.01 -12.27
C ASP A 235 -8.01 -5.76 -10.94
N LEU A 236 -8.71 -5.18 -9.97
CA LEU A 236 -8.80 -5.71 -8.61
C LEU A 236 -10.02 -6.64 -8.42
N GLN A 237 -10.92 -6.75 -9.42
CA GLN A 237 -12.16 -7.50 -9.28
C GLN A 237 -11.94 -8.97 -8.90
N PRO A 238 -10.96 -9.71 -9.49
CA PRO A 238 -10.72 -11.11 -9.12
C PRO A 238 -10.39 -11.30 -7.64
N ILE A 239 -9.65 -10.35 -7.06
CA ILE A 239 -9.26 -10.39 -5.65
C ILE A 239 -10.44 -10.03 -4.75
N LEU A 240 -11.17 -8.98 -5.11
CA LEU A 240 -12.33 -8.51 -4.36
C LEU A 240 -13.43 -9.56 -4.27
N ASP A 241 -13.72 -10.24 -5.38
CA ASP A 241 -14.72 -11.31 -5.42
C ASP A 241 -14.31 -12.46 -4.50
N LYS A 242 -13.04 -12.89 -4.59
CA LYS A 242 -12.51 -13.99 -3.75
C LYS A 242 -12.57 -13.65 -2.26
N GLN A 243 -12.21 -12.42 -1.87
CA GLN A 243 -12.25 -12.00 -0.46
C GLN A 243 -13.68 -11.80 0.07
N SER A 244 -14.58 -11.26 -0.75
CA SER A 244 -16.00 -11.09 -0.37
C SER A 244 -16.69 -12.42 -0.09
N LEU A 245 -16.31 -13.48 -0.81
CA LEU A 245 -16.80 -14.83 -0.57
C LEU A 245 -16.24 -15.44 0.73
N HIS A 246 -14.98 -15.17 1.08
CA HIS A 246 -14.40 -15.71 2.33
C HIS A 246 -15.05 -15.11 3.59
N GLY A 247 -15.41 -13.82 3.55
CA GLY A 247 -16.12 -13.17 4.66
C GLY A 247 -17.54 -13.69 4.91
N SER A 248 -18.16 -14.38 3.94
CA SER A 248 -19.52 -14.92 4.08
C SER A 248 -19.57 -16.36 4.65
N TYR A 249 -18.50 -17.15 4.53
CA TYR A 249 -18.43 -18.50 5.12
C TYR A 249 -18.05 -18.51 6.61
N SER A 250 -17.35 -17.50 7.11
CA SER A 250 -17.08 -17.33 8.55
C SER A 250 -18.32 -16.99 9.37
N ALA A 251 -19.39 -16.49 8.72
CA ALA A 251 -20.64 -16.10 9.37
C ALA A 251 -21.64 -17.25 9.60
N THR A 252 -21.38 -18.45 9.09
CA THR A 252 -22.28 -19.64 9.22
C THR A 252 -21.75 -20.72 10.16
N SER A 253 -20.67 -20.43 10.90
CA SER A 253 -20.05 -21.38 11.82
C SER A 253 -20.18 -20.91 13.28
N PHE A 254 -21.40 -20.76 13.79
CA PHE A 254 -21.71 -20.78 15.22
C PHE A 254 -23.11 -21.35 15.44
#